data_AF-A0A6P2CIL1-F1
#
_entry.id   AF-A0A6P2CIL1-F1
#
_cell.length_a   1.000
_cell.length_b   1.000
_cell.length_c   1.000
_cell.angle_alpha   90.00
_cell.angle_beta   90.00
_cell.angle_gamma   90.00
#
_symmetry.space_group_name_H-M   'P 1'
#
loop_
_entity.id
_entity.type
_entity.pdbx_description
1 polymer ?
#
loop_
_entity_poly.entity_id
_entity_poly.type
_entity_poly.pdbx_seq_one_letter_code
_entity_poly.pdbx_strand_id
1 'polypeptide(L)'
;MTERKPPDITFESWVDRQIRVAQQRGDFDDLPGTGKPIPPDTGEYEWIRRYAEREQLPTDAMLPTPLRLRRRVERIADEVRDCRSEADVRSAVAELNREIVEHLRVPSTPHIPVPLADIEETVATWRQGRRESAARALAADSPVQRTRRHRGPRRRRWPFRGR
;
A
#
# COMPACT_ATOMS: atom_id res chain seq x y z
N MET A 1 12.90 -37.46 59.99
CA MET A 1 11.66 -37.65 59.23
C MET A 1 11.87 -37.06 57.85
N THR A 2 11.79 -37.84 56.79
CA THR A 2 11.93 -37.35 55.41
C THR A 2 10.55 -37.14 54.82
N GLU A 3 10.16 -35.88 54.67
CA GLU A 3 8.89 -35.49 54.06
C GLU A 3 8.92 -35.87 52.57
N ARG A 4 7.95 -36.67 52.14
CA ARG A 4 7.80 -37.10 50.73
C ARG A 4 6.89 -36.12 50.00
N LYS A 5 7.24 -35.81 48.76
CA LYS A 5 6.45 -34.95 47.88
C LYS A 5 4.99 -35.47 47.80
N PRO A 6 3.98 -34.62 48.09
CA PRO A 6 2.57 -34.96 47.93
C PRO A 6 2.25 -35.39 46.47
N PRO A 7 1.40 -36.40 46.26
CA PRO A 7 1.12 -36.96 44.93
C PRO A 7 0.45 -35.98 43.96
N ASP A 8 -0.21 -34.95 44.48
CA ASP A 8 -0.93 -33.94 43.69
C ASP A 8 -0.03 -32.82 43.14
N ILE A 9 1.27 -32.82 43.51
CA ILE A 9 2.23 -31.82 43.05
C ILE A 9 3.02 -32.41 41.88
N THR A 10 2.77 -31.94 40.67
CA THR A 10 3.57 -32.29 39.48
C THR A 10 4.93 -31.59 39.49
N PHE A 11 5.84 -31.99 38.61
CA PHE A 11 7.10 -31.25 38.41
C PHE A 11 6.83 -30.03 37.52
N GLU A 12 7.63 -28.97 37.68
CA GLU A 12 7.59 -27.78 36.82
C GLU A 12 7.65 -28.23 35.35
N SER A 13 6.69 -27.79 34.53
CA SER A 13 6.73 -28.11 33.12
C SER A 13 7.90 -27.37 32.45
N TRP A 14 8.34 -27.85 31.30
CA TRP A 14 9.36 -27.14 30.53
C TRP A 14 8.93 -25.69 30.20
N VAL A 15 7.63 -25.47 29.95
CA VAL A 15 7.07 -24.13 29.69
C VAL A 15 7.13 -23.24 30.93
N ASP A 16 6.74 -23.75 32.09
CA ASP A 16 6.79 -23.00 33.36
C ASP A 16 8.23 -22.59 33.70
N ARG A 17 9.18 -23.51 33.47
CA ARG A 17 10.60 -23.22 33.64
C ARG A 17 11.09 -22.10 32.71
N GLN A 18 10.65 -22.07 31.46
CA GLN A 18 11.01 -21.00 30.52
C GLN A 18 10.45 -19.64 30.99
N ILE A 19 9.18 -19.61 31.44
CA ILE A 19 8.54 -18.40 31.95
C ILE A 19 9.29 -17.86 33.18
N ARG A 20 9.60 -18.73 34.14
CA ARG A 20 10.33 -18.33 35.36
C ARG A 20 11.73 -17.81 35.05
N VAL A 21 12.46 -18.46 34.14
CA VAL A 21 13.79 -18.00 33.73
C VAL A 21 13.71 -16.64 33.03
N ALA A 22 12.72 -16.42 32.17
CA ALA A 22 12.50 -15.13 31.51
C ALA A 22 12.16 -14.01 32.52
N GLN A 23 11.29 -14.30 33.51
CA GLN A 23 11.01 -13.37 34.61
C GLN A 23 12.26 -13.05 35.44
N GLN A 24 13.08 -14.05 35.78
CA GLN A 24 14.33 -13.83 36.53
C GLN A 24 15.36 -12.99 35.78
N ARG A 25 15.31 -13.00 34.45
CA ARG A 25 16.17 -12.19 33.59
C ARG A 25 15.67 -10.76 33.38
N GLY A 26 14.45 -10.47 33.83
CA GLY A 26 13.79 -9.20 33.59
C GLY A 26 13.30 -9.05 32.14
N ASP A 27 13.09 -10.15 31.40
CA ASP A 27 12.59 -10.09 30.01
C ASP A 27 11.17 -9.48 29.94
N PHE A 28 10.48 -9.40 31.08
CA PHE A 28 9.17 -8.75 31.23
C PHE A 28 9.24 -7.36 31.91
N ASP A 29 10.43 -6.87 32.26
CA ASP A 29 10.61 -5.53 32.83
C ASP A 29 10.64 -4.49 31.69
N ASP A 30 10.20 -3.26 31.99
CA ASP A 30 10.19 -2.11 31.05
C ASP A 30 9.50 -2.36 29.70
N LEU A 31 8.50 -3.25 29.66
CA LEU A 31 7.76 -3.54 28.43
C LEU A 31 7.11 -2.27 27.86
N PRO A 32 7.00 -2.15 26.52
CA PRO A 32 6.30 -1.05 25.88
C PRO A 32 4.86 -0.95 26.38
N GLY A 33 4.55 0.09 27.15
CA GLY A 33 3.22 0.27 27.75
C GLY A 33 3.15 0.06 29.25
N THR A 34 4.24 -0.39 29.90
CA THR A 34 4.29 -0.55 31.36
C THR A 34 3.96 0.78 32.07
N GLY A 35 2.99 0.74 32.96
CA GLY A 35 2.53 1.91 33.72
C GLY A 35 1.76 2.97 32.91
N LYS A 36 1.58 2.78 31.60
CA LYS A 36 0.80 3.69 30.76
C LYS A 36 -0.68 3.29 30.79
N PRO A 37 -1.62 4.25 30.72
CA PRO A 37 -3.03 3.92 30.60
C PRO A 37 -3.28 3.07 29.35
N ILE A 38 -4.19 2.09 29.46
CA ILE A 38 -4.61 1.28 28.32
C ILE A 38 -5.21 2.24 27.27
N PRO A 39 -4.71 2.23 26.02
CA PRO A 39 -5.29 3.06 24.97
C PRO A 39 -6.79 2.80 24.84
N PRO A 40 -7.61 3.83 24.53
CA PRO A 40 -9.04 3.66 24.37
C PRO A 40 -9.34 2.61 23.29
N ASP A 41 -10.40 1.83 23.51
CA ASP A 41 -10.84 0.82 22.55
C ASP A 41 -11.08 1.50 21.20
N THR A 42 -10.26 1.12 20.22
CA THR A 42 -10.26 1.71 18.89
C THR A 42 -11.07 0.86 17.91
N GLY A 43 -11.78 -0.17 18.42
CA GLY A 43 -12.58 -1.13 17.68
C GLY A 43 -11.89 -2.48 17.46
N GLU A 44 -12.70 -3.52 17.27
CA GLU A 44 -12.30 -4.94 17.18
C GLU A 44 -11.20 -5.22 16.12
N TYR A 45 -11.10 -4.39 15.08
CA TYR A 45 -10.19 -4.59 13.95
C TYR A 45 -8.97 -3.64 13.95
N GLU A 46 -8.78 -2.79 14.95
CA GLU A 46 -7.72 -1.78 14.91
C GLU A 46 -6.31 -2.39 14.95
N TRP A 47 -6.16 -3.53 15.61
CA TRP A 47 -4.92 -4.29 15.62
C TRP A 47 -4.46 -4.69 14.20
N ILE A 48 -5.39 -4.93 13.26
CA ILE A 48 -5.08 -5.29 11.87
C ILE A 48 -4.38 -4.12 11.18
N ARG A 49 -4.87 -2.90 11.40
CA ARG A 49 -4.27 -1.68 10.86
C ARG A 49 -2.88 -1.44 11.44
N ARG A 50 -2.72 -1.53 12.76
CA ARG A 50 -1.41 -1.40 13.41
C ARG A 50 -0.42 -2.46 12.95
N TYR A 51 -0.89 -3.69 12.74
CA TYR A 51 -0.08 -4.77 12.19
C TYR A 51 0.37 -4.45 10.76
N ALA A 52 -0.55 -4.02 9.90
CA ALA A 52 -0.24 -3.65 8.52
C ALA A 52 0.78 -2.50 8.45
N GLU A 53 0.59 -1.47 9.26
CA GLU A 53 1.50 -0.31 9.34
C GLU A 53 2.90 -0.73 9.83
N ARG A 54 2.96 -1.56 10.88
CA ARG A 54 4.24 -2.05 11.44
C ARG A 54 5.01 -2.92 10.44
N GLU A 55 4.34 -3.86 9.81
CA GLU A 55 4.95 -4.82 8.88
C GLU A 55 5.08 -4.25 7.44
N GLN A 56 4.72 -2.98 7.22
CA GLN A 56 4.69 -2.32 5.90
C GLN A 56 3.92 -3.13 4.85
N LEU A 57 2.85 -3.81 5.27
CA LEU A 57 2.02 -4.60 4.37
C LEU A 57 1.13 -3.67 3.55
N PRO A 58 1.13 -3.81 2.21
CA PRO A 58 0.20 -3.04 1.40
C PRO A 58 -1.23 -3.47 1.76
N THR A 59 -2.09 -2.50 2.04
CA THR A 59 -3.49 -2.74 2.41
C THR A 59 -4.22 -3.61 1.39
N ASP A 60 -3.84 -3.51 0.11
CA ASP A 60 -4.40 -4.31 -0.99
C ASP A 60 -4.10 -5.81 -0.87
N ALA A 61 -2.98 -6.20 -0.25
CA ALA A 61 -2.63 -7.60 -0.04
C ALA A 61 -3.48 -8.25 1.06
N MET A 62 -4.07 -7.44 1.96
CA MET A 62 -4.95 -7.92 3.04
C MET A 62 -6.41 -8.04 2.59
N LEU A 63 -6.75 -7.56 1.40
CA LEU A 63 -8.11 -7.67 0.87
C LEU A 63 -8.42 -9.11 0.47
N PRO A 64 -9.65 -9.59 0.75
CA PRO A 64 -10.18 -10.79 0.11
C PRO A 64 -10.03 -10.71 -1.42
N THR A 65 -9.78 -11.86 -2.05
CA THR A 65 -9.58 -11.99 -3.49
C THR A 65 -10.54 -11.16 -4.36
N PRO A 66 -11.87 -11.18 -4.16
CA PRO A 66 -12.78 -10.42 -5.01
C PRO A 66 -12.60 -8.90 -4.88
N LEU A 67 -12.33 -8.38 -3.68
CA LEU A 67 -12.07 -6.96 -3.47
C LEU A 67 -10.75 -6.54 -4.11
N ARG A 68 -9.73 -7.39 -4.03
CA ARG A 68 -8.45 -7.16 -4.70
C ARG A 68 -8.61 -7.09 -6.22
N LEU A 69 -9.38 -8.01 -6.82
CA LEU A 69 -9.63 -8.02 -8.26
C LEU A 69 -10.45 -6.81 -8.70
N ARG A 70 -11.50 -6.46 -7.97
CA ARG A 70 -12.33 -5.28 -8.27
C ARG A 70 -11.51 -3.99 -8.22
N ARG A 71 -10.67 -3.83 -7.20
CA ARG A 71 -9.76 -2.68 -7.09
C ARG A 71 -8.76 -2.64 -8.25
N ARG A 72 -8.27 -3.79 -8.71
CA ARG A 72 -7.37 -3.87 -9.86
C ARG A 72 -8.06 -3.47 -11.17
N VAL A 73 -9.33 -3.87 -11.36
CA VAL A 73 -10.16 -3.39 -12.50
C VAL A 73 -10.29 -1.87 -12.47
N GLU A 74 -10.57 -1.27 -11.32
CA GLU A 74 -10.68 0.20 -11.20
C GLU A 74 -9.38 0.94 -11.51
N ARG A 75 -8.22 0.32 -11.24
CA ARG A 75 -6.90 0.91 -11.46
C ARG A 75 -6.22 0.49 -12.75
N ILE A 76 -6.86 -0.33 -13.59
CA ILE A 76 -6.18 -0.89 -14.77
C ILE A 76 -5.66 0.20 -15.71
N ALA A 77 -6.40 1.31 -15.84
CA ALA A 77 -5.98 2.47 -16.62
C ALA A 77 -4.69 3.14 -16.10
N ASP A 78 -4.48 3.10 -14.78
CA ASP A 78 -3.27 3.60 -14.14
C ASP A 78 -2.11 2.61 -14.26
N GLU A 79 -2.38 1.31 -14.12
CA GLU A 79 -1.39 0.24 -14.25
C GLU A 79 -0.78 0.21 -15.66
N VAL A 80 -1.59 0.42 -16.70
CA VAL A 80 -1.12 0.39 -18.09
C VAL A 80 -0.63 1.74 -18.61
N ARG A 81 -0.69 2.81 -17.81
CA ARG A 81 -0.38 4.18 -18.23
C ARG A 81 1.02 4.29 -18.86
N ASP A 82 2.00 3.61 -18.25
CA ASP A 82 3.40 3.67 -18.64
C ASP A 82 3.81 2.56 -19.63
N CYS A 83 2.86 1.73 -20.10
CA CYS A 83 3.11 0.73 -21.13
C CYS A 83 3.61 1.40 -22.42
N ARG A 84 4.60 0.75 -23.06
CA ARG A 84 5.25 1.27 -24.27
C ARG A 84 4.49 0.91 -25.54
N SER A 85 3.81 -0.23 -25.55
CA SER A 85 3.06 -0.72 -26.69
C SER A 85 1.62 -1.07 -26.33
N GLU A 86 0.76 -1.04 -27.34
CA GLU A 86 -0.62 -1.48 -27.20
C GLU A 86 -0.74 -2.99 -26.93
N ALA A 87 0.23 -3.77 -27.42
CA ALA A 87 0.31 -5.20 -27.11
C ALA A 87 0.52 -5.43 -25.61
N ASP A 88 1.34 -4.61 -24.95
CA ASP A 88 1.56 -4.68 -23.50
C ASP A 88 0.26 -4.37 -22.74
N VAL A 89 -0.48 -3.32 -23.17
CA VAL A 89 -1.78 -2.96 -22.59
C VAL A 89 -2.77 -4.12 -22.72
N ARG A 90 -2.93 -4.68 -23.93
CA ARG A 90 -3.84 -5.81 -24.15
C ARG A 90 -3.43 -7.04 -23.32
N SER A 91 -2.13 -7.30 -23.21
CA SER A 91 -1.62 -8.41 -22.39
C SER A 91 -1.94 -8.24 -20.92
N ALA A 92 -1.75 -7.04 -20.36
CA ALA A 92 -2.04 -6.75 -18.96
C ALA A 92 -3.54 -6.88 -18.64
N VAL A 93 -4.42 -6.36 -19.50
CA VAL A 93 -5.87 -6.50 -19.32
C VAL A 93 -6.31 -7.97 -19.49
N ALA A 94 -5.73 -8.70 -20.44
CA ALA A 94 -6.03 -10.12 -20.63
C ALA A 94 -5.58 -10.97 -19.43
N GLU A 95 -4.46 -10.61 -18.79
CA GLU A 95 -4.01 -11.24 -17.55
C GLU A 95 -4.97 -11.01 -16.40
N LEU A 96 -5.40 -9.75 -16.19
CA LEU A 96 -6.42 -9.43 -15.19
C LEU A 96 -7.72 -10.21 -15.45
N ASN A 97 -8.20 -10.22 -16.69
CA ASN A 97 -9.42 -10.96 -17.04
C ASN A 97 -9.29 -12.47 -16.81
N ARG A 98 -8.11 -13.05 -17.03
CA ARG A 98 -7.84 -14.46 -16.72
C ARG A 98 -7.95 -14.73 -15.22
N GLU A 99 -7.37 -13.87 -14.38
CA GLU A 99 -7.49 -13.98 -12.92
C GLU A 99 -8.94 -13.85 -12.45
N ILE A 100 -9.70 -12.93 -13.05
CA ILE A 100 -11.14 -12.76 -12.76
C ILE A 100 -11.92 -14.02 -13.13
N VAL A 101 -11.71 -14.57 -14.33
CA VAL A 101 -12.37 -15.80 -14.76
C VAL A 101 -12.04 -16.96 -13.83
N GLU A 102 -10.78 -17.09 -13.40
CA GLU A 102 -10.38 -18.16 -12.48
C GLU A 102 -11.05 -18.00 -11.11
N HIS A 103 -11.12 -16.78 -10.59
CA HIS A 103 -11.87 -16.51 -9.37
C HIS A 103 -13.37 -16.81 -9.51
N LEU A 104 -13.98 -16.50 -10.65
CA LEU A 104 -15.40 -16.78 -10.90
C LEU A 104 -15.70 -18.28 -10.96
N ARG A 105 -14.72 -19.13 -11.30
CA ARG A 105 -14.87 -20.60 -11.27
C ARG A 105 -14.90 -21.14 -9.84
N VAL A 106 -14.09 -20.58 -8.95
CA VAL A 106 -14.00 -20.98 -7.54
C VAL A 106 -14.05 -19.74 -6.64
N PRO A 107 -15.25 -19.16 -6.43
CA PRO A 107 -15.37 -17.90 -5.71
C PRO A 107 -15.10 -18.09 -4.22
N SER A 108 -14.21 -17.27 -3.68
CA SER A 108 -13.98 -17.16 -2.23
C SER A 108 -15.04 -16.26 -1.57
N THR A 109 -15.46 -16.58 -0.35
CA THR A 109 -16.27 -15.69 0.48
C THR A 109 -15.47 -14.42 0.84
N PRO A 110 -16.05 -13.22 0.83
CA PRO A 110 -17.45 -12.88 0.47
C PRO A 110 -17.72 -12.92 -1.04
N HIS A 111 -18.93 -13.34 -1.43
CA HIS A 111 -19.34 -13.35 -2.85
C HIS A 111 -19.62 -11.92 -3.32
N ILE A 112 -18.65 -11.34 -4.02
CA ILE A 112 -18.75 -9.99 -4.59
C ILE A 112 -18.59 -10.10 -6.11
N PRO A 113 -19.49 -9.50 -6.90
CA PRO A 113 -19.39 -9.53 -8.34
C PRO A 113 -18.21 -8.69 -8.83
N VAL A 114 -17.36 -9.31 -9.65
CA VAL A 114 -16.19 -8.69 -10.29
C VAL A 114 -16.40 -8.71 -11.80
N PRO A 115 -16.59 -7.54 -12.46
CA PRO A 115 -16.74 -7.49 -13.91
C PRO A 115 -15.39 -7.70 -14.60
N LEU A 116 -15.42 -8.22 -15.83
CA LEU A 116 -14.25 -8.23 -16.70
C LEU A 116 -13.90 -6.80 -17.12
N ALA A 117 -12.62 -6.50 -17.23
CA ALA A 117 -12.13 -5.24 -17.78
C ALA A 117 -12.26 -5.24 -19.31
N ASP A 118 -12.77 -4.14 -19.87
CA ASP A 118 -12.86 -3.96 -21.31
C ASP A 118 -11.49 -3.58 -21.90
N ILE A 119 -10.98 -4.45 -22.78
CA ILE A 119 -9.67 -4.30 -23.41
C ILE A 119 -9.65 -3.08 -24.33
N GLU A 120 -10.69 -2.89 -25.14
CA GLU A 120 -10.70 -1.84 -26.16
C GLU A 120 -10.95 -0.47 -25.54
N GLU A 121 -11.78 -0.38 -24.50
CA GLU A 121 -11.94 0.84 -23.70
C GLU A 121 -10.63 1.25 -23.03
N THR A 122 -9.92 0.28 -22.42
CA THR A 122 -8.64 0.54 -21.76
C THR A 122 -7.57 1.00 -22.76
N VAL A 123 -7.49 0.35 -23.93
CA VAL A 123 -6.58 0.75 -25.02
C VAL A 123 -6.91 2.15 -25.55
N ALA A 124 -8.19 2.47 -25.73
CA ALA A 124 -8.62 3.80 -26.18
C ALA A 124 -8.19 4.88 -25.18
N THR A 125 -8.41 4.65 -23.88
CA THR A 125 -8.00 5.55 -22.79
C THR A 125 -6.49 5.73 -22.75
N TRP A 126 -5.71 4.64 -22.85
CA TRP A 126 -4.25 4.70 -22.89
C TRP A 126 -3.72 5.49 -24.10
N ARG A 127 -4.27 5.23 -25.30
CA ARG A 127 -3.91 5.98 -26.53
C ARG A 127 -4.20 7.47 -26.36
N GLN A 128 -5.31 7.82 -25.74
CA GLN A 128 -5.69 9.22 -25.50
C GLN A 128 -4.69 9.91 -24.56
N GLY A 129 -4.37 9.30 -23.42
CA GLY A 129 -3.40 9.85 -22.47
C GLY A 129 -2.00 10.04 -23.08
N ARG A 130 -1.58 9.13 -23.99
CA ARG A 130 -0.34 9.27 -24.76
C ARG A 130 -0.36 10.48 -25.71
N ARG A 131 -1.46 10.68 -26.44
CA ARG A 131 -1.61 11.83 -27.35
C ARG A 131 -1.55 13.15 -26.59
N GLU A 132 -2.23 13.23 -25.45
CA GLU A 132 -2.22 14.41 -24.59
C GLU A 132 -0.83 14.70 -24.02
N SER A 133 -0.11 13.65 -23.59
CA SER A 133 1.27 13.77 -23.11
C SER A 133 2.22 14.24 -24.21
N ALA A 134 2.10 13.70 -25.42
CA ALA A 134 2.88 14.14 -26.58
C ALA A 134 2.57 15.60 -26.96
N ALA A 135 1.29 15.98 -26.99
CA ALA A 135 0.87 17.35 -27.26
C ALA A 135 1.41 18.34 -26.21
N ARG A 136 1.39 17.95 -24.93
CA ARG A 136 1.97 18.75 -23.83
C ARG A 136 3.48 18.89 -23.96
N ALA A 137 4.19 17.83 -24.34
CA ALA A 137 5.63 17.89 -24.58
C ALA A 137 5.97 18.86 -25.73
N LEU A 138 5.24 18.80 -26.84
CA LEU A 138 5.39 19.73 -27.97
C LEU A 138 5.11 21.19 -27.57
N ALA A 139 4.08 21.42 -26.76
CA ALA A 139 3.76 22.75 -26.25
C ALA A 139 4.85 23.31 -25.29
N ALA A 140 5.47 22.43 -24.49
CA ALA A 140 6.55 22.81 -23.58
C ALA A 140 7.87 23.12 -24.31
N ASP A 141 8.12 22.45 -25.44
CA ASP A 141 9.31 22.67 -26.26
C ASP A 141 9.22 23.91 -27.17
N SER A 142 8.06 24.57 -27.20
CA SER A 142 7.83 25.75 -28.03
C SER A 142 8.69 26.95 -27.56
N PRO A 143 9.46 27.61 -28.47
CA PRO A 143 10.43 28.66 -28.12
C PRO A 143 9.81 29.92 -27.48
N VAL A 144 8.50 30.14 -27.68
CA VAL A 144 7.73 31.24 -27.09
C VAL A 144 7.61 31.10 -25.55
N GLN A 145 7.64 29.89 -25.00
CA GLN A 145 7.61 29.68 -23.54
C GLN A 145 9.01 29.76 -22.90
N ARG A 146 10.07 29.30 -23.60
CA ARG A 146 11.47 29.42 -23.13
C ARG A 146 11.88 30.89 -22.94
N THR A 147 11.44 31.78 -23.84
CA THR A 147 11.76 33.21 -23.77
C THR A 147 11.02 33.96 -22.64
N ARG A 148 9.84 33.48 -22.21
CA ARG A 148 9.10 34.04 -21.06
C ARG A 148 9.75 33.72 -19.70
N ARG A 149 10.34 32.53 -19.54
CA ARG A 149 11.01 32.13 -18.28
C ARG A 149 12.35 32.84 -18.05
N HIS A 150 13.03 33.30 -19.10
CA HIS A 150 14.33 33.99 -19.00
C HIS A 150 14.26 35.52 -18.82
N ARG A 151 13.08 36.15 -18.88
CA ARG A 151 12.94 37.58 -18.55
C ARG A 151 12.74 37.77 -17.05
N GLY A 152 13.81 37.54 -16.28
CA GLY A 152 13.87 37.97 -14.88
C GLY A 152 13.71 39.49 -14.76
N PRO A 153 13.15 40.01 -13.64
CA PRO A 153 12.88 41.42 -13.49
C PRO A 153 14.21 42.19 -13.52
N ARG A 154 14.39 43.02 -14.56
CA ARG A 154 15.51 43.95 -14.64
C ARG A 154 15.42 44.89 -13.44
N ARG A 155 16.26 44.64 -12.43
CA ARG A 155 16.45 45.54 -11.27
C ARG A 155 16.74 46.94 -11.81
N ARG A 156 15.74 47.82 -11.71
CA ARG A 156 15.88 49.24 -12.05
C ARG A 156 16.84 49.85 -11.03
N ARG A 157 18.10 50.07 -11.42
CA ARG A 157 19.05 50.90 -10.69
C ARG A 157 18.49 52.32 -10.67
N TRP A 158 18.12 52.83 -9.49
CA TRP A 158 17.85 54.25 -9.29
C TRP A 158 19.15 55.05 -9.40
N PRO A 159 19.15 56.20 -10.07
CA PRO A 159 20.26 57.12 -9.99
C PRO A 159 20.20 57.85 -8.64
N PHE A 160 21.21 57.61 -7.80
CA PHE A 160 21.50 58.45 -6.64
C PHE A 160 21.81 59.87 -7.15
N ARG A 161 20.93 60.83 -6.87
CA ARG A 161 21.26 62.27 -6.93
C ARG A 161 21.91 62.63 -5.60
N GLY A 162 23.15 63.13 -5.66
CA GLY A 162 23.95 63.47 -4.48
C GLY A 162 23.54 64.77 -3.81
N ARG A 163 24.09 65.00 -2.62
CA ARG A 163 24.90 66.18 -2.24
C ARG A 163 25.54 65.94 -0.88
#